data_AF-A0A328SDU0-F1
#
_entry.id   AF-A0A328SDU0-F1
#
_cell.length_a   1.000
_cell.length_b   1.000
_cell.length_c   1.000
_cell.angle_alpha   90.00
_cell.angle_beta   90.00
_cell.angle_gamma   90.00
#
_symmetry.space_group_name_H-M   'P 1'
#
loop_
_entity.id
_entity.type
_entity.pdbx_description
1 polymer ?
#
loop_
_entity_poly.entity_id
_entity_poly.type
_entity_poly.pdbx_seq_one_letter_code
_entity_poly.pdbx_strand_id
1 'polypeptide(L)' 'MDEKQKMNIFKILWLITDIIILLAALYLLIMGSGSDKIIGVIGIILIIVEAILYKQKRILH' A
#
# COMPACT_ATOMS: atom_id res chain seq x y z
N MET A 1 -22.89 -15.05 -3.72
CA MET A 1 -21.59 -14.60 -4.27
C MET A 1 -20.54 -15.57 -3.76
N ASP A 2 -19.84 -16.23 -4.68
CA ASP A 2 -18.88 -17.27 -4.34
C ASP A 2 -17.73 -16.71 -3.49
N GLU A 3 -17.27 -17.46 -2.49
CA GLU A 3 -16.16 -17.06 -1.60
C GLU A 3 -14.88 -16.71 -2.40
N LYS A 4 -14.65 -17.39 -3.52
CA LYS A 4 -13.57 -17.07 -4.47
C LYS A 4 -13.69 -15.67 -5.10
N GLN A 5 -14.90 -15.26 -5.45
CA GLN A 5 -15.13 -13.94 -6.06
C GLN A 5 -14.93 -12.83 -5.03
N LYS A 6 -15.42 -13.01 -3.79
CA LYS A 6 -15.16 -12.09 -2.68
C LYS A 6 -13.66 -11.89 -2.47
N MET A 7 -12.90 -12.99 -2.38
CA MET A 7 -11.46 -12.91 -2.15
C MET A 7 -10.71 -12.20 -3.28
N ASN A 8 -11.13 -12.38 -4.54
CA ASN A 8 -10.55 -11.64 -5.66
C ASN A 8 -10.86 -10.13 -5.60
N ILE A 9 -12.08 -9.76 -5.19
CA ILE A 9 -12.47 -8.36 -5.02
C ILE A 9 -11.63 -7.70 -3.92
N PHE A 10 -11.43 -8.39 -2.78
CA PHE A 10 -10.57 -7.88 -1.70
C PHE A 10 -9.14 -7.66 -2.18
N LYS A 11 -8.55 -8.59 -2.94
CA LYS A 11 -7.19 -8.42 -3.50
C LYS A 11 -7.08 -7.17 -4.38
N ILE A 12 -8.08 -6.91 -5.21
CA ILE A 12 -8.11 -5.73 -6.09
C ILE A 12 -8.23 -4.46 -5.25
N LEU A 13 -9.10 -4.47 -4.23
CA LEU A 13 -9.28 -3.35 -3.32
C LEU A 13 -7.97 -3.00 -2.58
N TRP A 14 -7.28 -4.00 -2.04
CA TRP A 14 -5.98 -3.82 -1.38
C TRP A 14 -4.94 -3.23 -2.34
N LEU A 15 -4.86 -3.74 -3.58
CA LEU A 15 -3.95 -3.21 -4.59
C LEU A 15 -4.24 -1.73 -4.91
N ILE A 16 -5.52 -1.34 -4.96
CA ILE A 16 -5.92 0.06 -5.17
C ILE A 16 -5.48 0.91 -3.97
N THR A 17 -5.67 0.43 -2.75
CA THR A 17 -5.23 1.12 -1.53
C THR A 17 -3.72 1.36 -1.53
N ASP A 18 -2.91 0.36 -1.88
CA ASP A 18 -1.46 0.49 -2.01
C ASP A 18 -1.06 1.58 -3.01
N ILE A 19 -1.70 1.60 -4.18
CA ILE A 19 -1.41 2.60 -5.22
C ILE A 19 -1.72 4.01 -4.71
N ILE A 20 -2.84 4.19 -4.00
CA ILE A 20 -3.23 5.50 -3.44
C ILE A 20 -2.22 5.95 -2.39
N ILE A 21 -1.83 5.06 -1.48
CA ILE A 21 -0.82 5.36 -0.45
C ILE A 21 0.51 5.74 -1.12
N LEU A 22 0.89 5.07 -2.22
CA LEU A 22 2.16 5.35 -2.91
C LEU A 22 2.15 6.75 -3.51
N LEU A 23 1.05 7.11 -4.17
CA LEU A 23 0.87 8.43 -4.76
C LEU A 23 0.89 9.53 -3.69
N ALA A 24 0.18 9.33 -2.58
CA ALA A 24 0.17 10.27 -1.47
C ALA A 24 1.57 10.41 -0.83
N ALA A 25 2.27 9.29 -0.64
CA ALA A 25 3.61 9.27 -0.06
C ALA A 25 4.64 9.96 -0.96
N LEU A 26 4.60 9.72 -2.28
CA LEU A 26 5.43 10.41 -3.26
C LEU A 26 5.13 11.91 -3.31
N TYR A 27 3.85 12.29 -3.27
CA TYR A 27 3.45 13.69 -3.22
C TYR A 27 4.01 14.40 -1.99
N LEU A 28 3.85 13.82 -0.81
CA LEU A 28 4.39 14.36 0.45
C LEU A 28 5.93 14.38 0.46
N LEU A 29 6.58 13.43 -0.20
CA LEU A 29 8.03 13.39 -0.30
C LEU A 29 8.59 14.52 -1.18
N ILE A 30 7.94 14.79 -2.32
CA ILE A 30 8.40 15.76 -3.32
C ILE A 30 7.97 17.18 -2.94
N MET A 31 6.69 17.37 -2.62
CA MET A 31 6.09 18.68 -2.38
C MET A 31 6.03 19.07 -0.89
N GLY A 32 6.12 18.11 0.01
CA GLY A 32 6.02 18.36 1.45
C GLY A 32 7.27 19.04 2.03
N SER A 33 7.08 19.68 3.19
CA SER A 33 8.16 20.38 3.90
C SER A 33 8.32 19.83 5.32
N GLY A 34 9.56 19.81 5.84
CA GLY A 34 9.84 19.36 7.21
C GLY A 34 9.28 17.96 7.52
N SER A 35 8.28 17.93 8.40
CA SER A 35 7.59 16.71 8.86
C SER A 35 6.84 15.95 7.77
N ASP A 36 6.38 16.63 6.71
CA ASP A 36 5.59 15.97 5.65
C ASP A 36 6.43 14.98 4.86
N LYS A 37 7.72 15.27 4.67
CA LYS A 37 8.66 14.36 4.03
C LYS A 37 8.86 13.09 4.84
N ILE A 38 8.85 13.19 6.17
CA ILE A 38 8.95 12.03 7.07
C ILE A 38 7.71 11.14 6.89
N ILE A 39 6.52 11.73 6.80
CA ILE A 39 5.28 10.99 6.53
C ILE A 39 5.35 10.31 5.15
N GLY A 40 5.87 11.00 4.13
CA GLY A 40 6.12 10.42 2.81
C GLY A 40 7.05 9.21 2.85
N VAL A 41 8.16 9.29 3.60
CA VAL A 41 9.08 8.14 3.79
C VAL A 41 8.38 6.98 4.51
N ILE A 42 7.60 7.25 5.56
CA ILE A 42 6.84 6.23 6.28
C ILE A 42 5.83 5.54 5.34
N GLY A 43 5.13 6.31 4.51
CA GLY A 43 4.17 5.78 3.52
C GLY A 43 4.83 4.84 2.50
N ILE A 44 6.02 5.20 2.00
CA ILE A 44 6.79 4.33 1.09
C ILE A 44 7.24 3.05 1.81
N ILE A 45 7.72 3.15 3.04
CA ILE A 45 8.14 1.99 3.84
C ILE A 45 6.96 1.03 4.06
N LEU A 46 5.77 1.53 4.38
CA LEU A 46 4.58 0.71 4.56
C LEU A 46 4.27 -0.14 3.31
N ILE A 47 4.31 0.46 2.13
CA ILE A 47 4.06 -0.25 0.87
C ILE A 47 5.16 -1.27 0.57
N ILE A 48 6.42 -0.95 0.85
CA ILE A 48 7.52 -1.90 0.67
C ILE A 48 7.33 -3.10 1.59
N VAL A 49 7.00 -2.86 2.86
CA VAL A 49 6.72 -3.92 3.84
C VAL A 49 5.54 -4.77 3.39
N GLU A 50 4.47 -4.13 2.93
CA GLU A 50 3.30 -4.82 2.40
C GLU A 50 3.63 -5.67 1.17
N ALA A 51 4.36 -5.12 0.19
CA ALA A 51 4.81 -5.85 -0.99
C ALA A 51 5.69 -7.06 -0.62
N ILE A 52 6.56 -6.92 0.39
CA ILE A 52 7.38 -8.03 0.92
C ILE A 52 6.48 -9.09 1.57
N LEU A 53 5.51 -8.68 2.39
CA LEU A 53 4.59 -9.59 3.08
C LEU A 53 3.65 -10.33 2.10
N TYR A 54 3.21 -9.64 1.05
CA TYR A 54 2.51 -10.22 -0.11
C TYR A 54 3.39 -11.26 -0.81
N LYS A 55 4.65 -10.92 -1.11
CA LYS A 55 5.61 -11.82 -1.75
C LYS A 55 5.93 -13.04 -0.89
N GLN A 56 5.96 -12.88 0.43
CA GLN A 56 6.12 -13.97 1.40
C GLN A 56 4.83 -14.76 1.67
N LYS A 57 3.72 -14.45 0.97
CA LYS A 57 2.41 -15.09 1.13
C LYS A 57 1.86 -15.08 2.57
N ARG A 58 2.33 -14.19 3.45
CA ARG A 58 1.93 -14.18 4.87
C ARG A 58 0.57 -13.55 5.14
N ILE A 59 0.09 -12.67 4.26
CA ILE A 59 -1.18 -11.93 4.45
C ILE A 59 -2.35 -12.57 3.68
N LEU A 60 -2.07 -13.49 2.74
CA LEU A 60 -3.04 -13.94 1.74
C LEU A 60 -3.16 -15.47 1.60
N HIS A 61 -2.80 -16.20 2.65
CA HIS A 61 -3.03 -17.64 2.76
C HIS A 61 -4.00 -17.94 3.89
#